data_AF-A0A9D9VAG7-F1
#
_entry.id   AF-A0A9D9VAG7-F1
#
_cell.length_a   1.000
_cell.length_b   1.000
_cell.length_c   1.000
_cell.angle_alpha   90.00
_cell.angle_beta   90.00
_cell.angle_gamma   90.00
#
_symmetry.space_group_name_H-M   'P 1'
#
loop_
_entity.id
_entity.type
_entity.pdbx_description
1 polymer ?
#
loop_
_entity_poly.entity_id
_entity_poly.type
_entity_poly.pdbx_seq_one_letter_code
_entity_poly.pdbx_strand_id
1 'polypeptide(L)'
;MKTLRFLGDSRNRLCEFSPSAKQNAGFQLDKVQRGEMPNDYKPMPSIGKGVEEIRVWDESGTYRIIYTAKRDIDLAKKRFDELIRTIK
;
A
#
# COMPACT_ATOMS: atom_id res chain seq x y z
N MET A 1 9.39 -0.59 11.42
CA MET A 1 8.25 -0.03 10.65
C MET A 1 8.75 1.19 9.89
N LYS A 2 8.55 1.26 8.57
CA LYS A 2 8.96 2.39 7.73
C LYS A 2 8.12 3.62 8.05
N THR A 3 8.72 4.81 8.02
CA THR A 3 8.02 6.07 8.29
C THR A 3 7.08 6.41 7.14
N LEU A 4 5.82 6.71 7.45
CA LEU A 4 4.85 7.19 6.48
C LEU A 4 4.89 8.72 6.44
N ARG A 5 5.05 9.29 5.24
CA ARG A 5 5.01 10.74 5.00
C ARG A 5 3.87 11.06 4.06
N PHE A 6 2.96 11.92 4.52
CA PHE A 6 1.88 12.46 3.71
C PHE A 6 2.37 13.66 2.90
N LEU A 7 1.95 13.75 1.64
CA LEU A 7 2.29 14.85 0.73
C LEU A 7 1.05 15.70 0.45
N GLY A 8 1.20 17.02 0.41
CA GLY A 8 0.08 17.94 0.18
C GLY A 8 -1.07 17.74 1.16
N ASP A 9 -2.30 17.66 0.65
CA ASP A 9 -3.54 17.46 1.42
C ASP A 9 -3.90 15.98 1.63
N SER A 10 -3.04 15.03 1.23
CA SER A 10 -3.33 13.58 1.27
C SER A 10 -3.76 13.06 2.64
N ARG A 11 -3.20 13.61 3.74
CA ARG A 11 -3.64 13.27 5.10
C ARG A 11 -5.07 13.71 5.37
N ASN A 12 -5.43 14.92 4.95
CA ASN A 12 -6.77 15.46 5.14
C ASN A 12 -7.79 14.66 4.31
N ARG A 13 -7.45 14.34 3.06
CA ARG A 13 -8.27 13.46 2.20
C ARG A 13 -8.49 12.08 2.81
N LEU A 14 -7.45 11.46 3.36
CA LEU A 14 -7.59 10.20 4.09
C LEU A 14 -8.49 10.34 5.32
N CYS A 15 -8.44 11.48 6.01
CA CYS A 15 -9.32 11.79 7.14
C CYS A 15 -10.78 12.05 6.72
N GLU A 16 -11.05 12.37 5.46
CA GLU A 16 -12.41 12.55 4.91
C GLU A 16 -13.07 11.22 4.50
N PHE A 17 -12.32 10.11 4.45
CA PHE A 17 -12.88 8.80 4.14
C PHE A 17 -13.96 8.41 5.16
N SER A 18 -14.93 7.63 4.71
CA SER A 18 -15.88 6.93 5.59
C SER A 18 -15.12 6.15 6.69
N PRO A 19 -15.72 5.95 7.88
CA PRO A 19 -15.05 5.30 8.99
C PRO A 19 -14.45 3.92 8.64
N SER A 20 -15.20 3.09 7.91
CA SER A 20 -14.78 1.78 7.41
C SER A 20 -13.61 1.87 6.44
N ALA A 21 -13.70 2.74 5.42
CA ALA A 21 -12.62 2.90 4.45
C ALA A 21 -11.35 3.45 5.10
N LYS A 22 -11.46 4.37 6.07
CA LYS A 22 -10.33 4.92 6.82
C LYS A 22 -9.61 3.87 7.66
N GLN A 23 -10.38 2.99 8.33
CA GLN A 23 -9.80 1.88 9.10
C GLN A 23 -9.08 0.89 8.18
N ASN A 24 -9.72 0.49 7.07
CA ASN A 24 -9.11 -0.42 6.09
C ASN A 24 -7.84 0.21 5.48
N ALA A 25 -7.90 1.46 5.06
CA ALA A 25 -6.76 2.22 4.58
C ALA A 25 -5.59 2.22 5.58
N GLY A 26 -5.87 2.49 6.86
CA GLY A 26 -4.86 2.44 7.92
C GLY A 26 -4.20 1.06 8.04
N PHE A 27 -4.98 -0.01 7.95
CA PHE A 27 -4.47 -1.39 7.97
C PHE A 27 -3.60 -1.71 6.74
N GLN A 28 -4.02 -1.31 5.54
CA GLN A 28 -3.21 -1.51 4.33
C GLN A 28 -1.91 -0.70 4.36
N LEU A 29 -1.94 0.52 4.91
CA LEU A 29 -0.75 1.34 5.08
C LEU A 29 0.21 0.74 6.11
N ASP A 30 -0.28 0.22 7.24
CA ASP A 30 0.54 -0.49 8.24
C ASP A 30 1.28 -1.69 7.62
N LYS A 31 0.59 -2.49 6.78
CA LYS A 31 1.24 -3.56 6.00
C LYS A 31 2.40 -3.03 5.16
N VAL A 32 2.17 -1.97 4.39
CA VAL A 32 3.22 -1.35 3.56
C VAL A 32 4.38 -0.87 4.43
N GLN A 33 4.11 -0.27 5.60
CA GLN A 33 5.14 0.16 6.54
C GLN A 33 5.94 -1.01 7.13
N ARG A 34 5.36 -2.20 7.24
CA ARG A 34 6.04 -3.45 7.64
C ARG A 34 6.78 -4.15 6.50
N GLY A 35 6.67 -3.64 5.27
CA GLY A 35 7.25 -4.25 4.08
C GLY A 35 6.37 -5.34 3.45
N GLU A 36 5.14 -5.49 3.93
CA GLU A 36 4.15 -6.42 3.39
C GLU A 36 3.36 -5.82 2.24
N MET A 37 2.69 -6.68 1.46
CA MET A 37 1.86 -6.28 0.34
C MET A 37 0.45 -5.92 0.81
N PRO A 38 -0.08 -4.74 0.40
CA PRO A 38 -1.49 -4.45 0.58
C PRO A 38 -2.34 -5.46 -0.23
N ASN A 39 -3.60 -5.65 0.19
CA ASN A 39 -4.45 -6.71 -0.34
C ASN A 39 -4.91 -6.43 -1.79
N ASP A 40 -5.46 -5.24 -2.05
CA ASP A 40 -5.91 -4.79 -3.37
C ASP A 40 -5.05 -3.59 -3.79
N TYR A 41 -4.13 -3.82 -4.73
CA TYR A 41 -3.21 -2.80 -5.18
C TYR A 41 -2.83 -2.95 -6.65
N LYS A 42 -2.41 -1.85 -7.27
CA LYS A 42 -1.99 -1.80 -8.68
C LYS A 42 -0.73 -0.95 -8.85
N PRO A 43 0.32 -1.45 -9.53
CA PRO A 43 1.42 -0.59 -9.99
C PRO A 43 0.93 0.51 -10.95
N MET A 44 1.49 1.72 -10.80
CA MET A 44 1.13 2.93 -11.57
C MET A 44 2.35 3.52 -12.30
N PRO A 45 2.95 2.80 -13.28
CA PRO A 45 4.20 3.21 -13.91
C PRO A 45 4.10 4.51 -14.72
N SER A 46 2.90 4.89 -15.16
CA SER A 46 2.65 6.17 -15.83
C SER A 46 2.77 7.38 -14.89
N ILE A 47 2.61 7.19 -13.57
CA ILE A 47 2.82 8.22 -12.56
C ILE A 47 4.30 8.28 -12.17
N GLY A 48 4.93 7.11 -12.00
CA GLY A 48 6.36 7.03 -11.70
C GLY A 48 6.81 5.61 -11.37
N LYS A 49 8.12 5.38 -11.48
CA LYS A 49 8.73 4.09 -11.12
C LYS A 49 8.54 3.83 -9.62
N GLY A 50 7.97 2.66 -9.29
CA GLY A 50 7.72 2.28 -7.89
C GLY A 50 6.56 3.02 -7.23
N VAL A 51 5.68 3.64 -8.02
CA VAL A 51 4.39 4.17 -7.56
C VAL A 51 3.34 3.07 -7.66
N GLU A 52 2.55 2.92 -6.60
CA GLU A 52 1.48 1.93 -6.49
C GLU A 52 0.20 2.62 -5.96
N GLU A 53 -0.95 2.07 -6.35
CA GLU A 53 -2.28 2.43 -5.86
C GLU A 53 -2.76 1.34 -4.90
N ILE A 54 -3.26 1.70 -3.72
CA ILE A 54 -4.11 0.85 -2.88
C ILE A 54 -5.56 1.22 -3.18
N ARG A 55 -6.41 0.21 -3.40
CA ARG A 55 -7.84 0.41 -3.59
C ARG A 55 -8.59 -0.05 -2.35
N VAL A 56 -9.49 0.80 -1.88
CA VAL A 56 -10.35 0.52 -0.73
C VAL A 56 -11.79 0.72 -1.18
N TRP A 57 -12.63 -0.25 -0.84
CA TRP A 57 -14.04 -0.27 -1.20
C TRP A 57 -14.87 -0.40 0.06
N ASP A 58 -15.96 0.34 0.12
CA ASP A 58 -17.03 0.09 1.08
C ASP A 58 -18.38 0.55 0.50
N GLU A 59 -19.42 0.52 1.31
CA GLU A 59 -20.77 0.92 0.92
C GLU A 59 -20.87 2.39 0.48
N SER A 60 -19.95 3.25 0.92
CA SER A 60 -19.90 4.66 0.54
C SER A 60 -19.18 4.89 -0.81
N GLY A 61 -18.45 3.90 -1.31
CA GLY A 61 -17.87 3.92 -2.65
C GLY A 61 -16.42 3.43 -2.70
N THR A 62 -15.66 4.01 -3.64
CA THR A 62 -14.28 3.60 -3.94
C THR A 62 -13.28 4.70 -3.58
N TYR A 63 -12.30 4.33 -2.78
CA TYR A 63 -11.21 5.21 -2.35
C TYR A 63 -9.87 4.67 -2.85
N ARG A 64 -8.95 5.58 -3.14
CA ARG A 64 -7.63 5.27 -3.70
C ARG A 64 -6.54 5.97 -2.92
N ILE A 65 -5.46 5.26 -2.63
CA ILE A 65 -4.26 5.81 -2.00
C ILE A 65 -3.10 5.56 -2.94
N ILE A 66 -2.54 6.63 -3.49
CA ILE A 66 -1.34 6.54 -4.32
C ILE A 66 -0.12 6.74 -3.43
N TYR A 67 0.82 5.82 -3.47
CA TYR A 67 2.02 5.87 -2.65
C TYR A 67 3.24 5.42 -3.44
N THR A 68 4.43 5.75 -2.92
CA THR A 68 5.68 5.16 -3.37
C THR A 68 6.43 4.59 -2.18
N ALA A 69 7.03 3.42 -2.37
CA ALA A 69 7.92 2.81 -1.42
C ALA A 69 9.09 2.20 -2.19
N LYS A 70 10.33 2.39 -1.73
CA LYS A 70 11.45 1.56 -2.20
C LYS A 70 11.22 0.13 -1.68
N ARG A 71 10.70 -0.74 -2.55
CA ARG A 71 10.42 -2.15 -2.28
C ARG A 71 11.44 -3.10 -2.91
N ASP A 72 12.30 -2.60 -3.79
CA ASP A 72 13.11 -3.44 -4.70
C ASP A 72 13.97 -4.49 -4.00
N ILE A 73 14.55 -4.20 -2.83
CA ILE A 73 15.41 -5.15 -2.11
C ILE A 73 14.61 -6.06 -1.18
N ASP A 74 13.61 -5.51 -0.47
CA ASP A 74 12.87 -6.25 0.55
C ASP A 74 11.87 -7.24 -0.07
N LEU A 75 11.19 -6.83 -1.15
CA LEU A 75 10.24 -7.69 -1.88
C LEU A 75 10.98 -8.79 -2.64
N ALA A 76 12.14 -8.49 -3.23
CA ALA A 76 12.96 -9.48 -3.91
C ALA A 76 13.44 -10.56 -2.93
N LYS A 77 13.91 -10.16 -1.73
CA LYS A 77 14.29 -11.10 -0.67
C LYS A 77 13.11 -11.96 -0.22
N LYS A 78 11.96 -11.35 0.09
CA LYS A 78 10.77 -12.10 0.56
C LYS A 78 10.26 -13.11 -0.48
N ARG A 79 10.18 -12.70 -1.76
CA ARG A 79 9.79 -13.61 -2.86
C ARG A 79 10.78 -14.73 -3.06
N PHE A 80 12.09 -14.44 -2.92
CA PHE A 80 13.12 -15.45 -2.98
C PHE A 80 13.00 -16.45 -1.82
N ASP A 81 12.77 -15.99 -0.59
CA ASP A 81 12.56 -16.86 0.58
C ASP A 81 11.30 -17.75 0.45
N GLU A 82 10.20 -17.20 -0.07
CA GLU A 82 8.96 -17.96 -0.36
C GLU A 82 9.17 -19.01 -1.47
N LEU A 83 9.90 -18.65 -2.53
CA LEU A 83 10.27 -19.57 -3.60
C LEU A 83 11.10 -20.74 -3.05
N ILE A 84 12.12 -20.46 -2.22
CA ILE A 84 12.97 -21.48 -1.60
C ILE A 84 12.16 -22.41 -0.67
N ARG A 85 11.13 -21.89 0.03
CA ARG A 85 10.23 -22.71 0.86
C ARG A 85 9.31 -23.63 0.06
N THR A 86 8.98 -23.27 -1.18
CA THR A 86 8.05 -24.05 -2.03
C THR A 86 8.78 -25.17 -2.79
N ILE A 87 10.11 -25.10 -2.89
CA ILE A 87 10.96 -26.09 -3.58
C ILE A 87 11.51 -27.16 -2.62
N LYS A 88 11.31 -27.00 -1.30
CA LYS A 88 11.59 -28.02 -0.28
C LYS A 88 10.33 -28.78 0.09
#